data_AF-A0A2N9NB28-F1
#
_entry.id   AF-A0A2N9NB28-F1
#
_cell.length_a   1.000
_cell.length_b   1.000
_cell.length_c   1.000
_cell.angle_alpha   90.00
_cell.angle_beta   90.00
_cell.angle_gamma   90.00
#
_symmetry.space_group_name_H-M   'P 1'
#
loop_
_entity.id
_entity.type
_entity.pdbx_description
1 polymer ?
#
loop_
_entity_poly.entity_id
_entity_poly.type
_entity_poly.pdbx_seq_one_letter_code
_entity_poly.pdbx_strand_id
1 'polypeptide(L)'
;MKALARVDNFGGTDADNDDILLQAFEDHEAYLDIIALRRHMIIGKKGSGKTAIFKKIITTKAPDFFAYGHTFSDYPWHYHEKQARIGIPDFDKYTHSWKYLILLSAAKVALNQDQSLPFDASTMEEMLRLESFVVDTYGSRDPDLSQVFSPIKHLKLKPYFELDWRILKAGVSPEAVPVTELPTIIQEVNAAFGRTVLGCLNPAHKYYIAFDQLDLGFDPNTSEYANRLIGLLLASRDINLAAREAGIKLFAVVFLRDDIYDCLHFEDKNKMTENFVSLIEWDTPRTQKTLKALMERRFSIVLGDKDSPEIGWNDVFNEDREMPGHQTKYEHMRDRTYLRPRDLIKFTNCALARYKERAGEDSGPDHLGKLDNVDVHNARIEFSEYFLREIDDEVHKHMPDYGKHLDVLRALGKWQFERGEFDATYKEQYPGAALSPADVLEKLYDFSFIGFYRAGGRGFGGSEYMFKYREPRTRFDPTSTRYRIHPGLIEVMGLKRA
;
A
#
# COMPACT_ATOMS: atom_id res chain seq x y z
N MET A 1 18.76 25.20 15.99
CA MET A 1 17.50 24.43 16.01
C MET A 1 16.33 25.27 16.55
N LYS A 2 15.15 25.22 15.91
CA LYS A 2 13.92 25.84 16.44
C LYS A 2 13.46 25.15 17.74
N ALA A 3 12.86 25.90 18.66
CA ALA A 3 12.31 25.32 19.89
C ALA A 3 11.09 24.42 19.61
N LEU A 4 11.02 23.24 20.23
CA LEU A 4 9.91 22.29 20.08
C LEU A 4 8.54 22.92 20.38
N ALA A 5 8.46 23.84 21.35
CA ALA A 5 7.23 24.54 21.70
C ALA A 5 6.61 25.33 20.53
N ARG A 6 7.41 25.69 19.52
CA ARG A 6 6.98 26.45 18.33
C ARG A 6 6.66 25.58 17.12
N VAL A 7 6.79 24.26 17.22
CA VAL A 7 6.48 23.33 16.12
C VAL A 7 5.04 22.90 16.22
N ASP A 8 4.26 23.01 15.15
CA ASP A 8 2.85 22.57 15.15
C ASP A 8 2.74 21.05 15.20
N ASN A 9 3.41 20.34 14.28
CA ASN A 9 3.49 18.88 14.18
C ASN A 9 4.73 18.45 13.36
N PHE A 10 4.99 17.14 13.30
CA PHE A 10 6.09 16.53 12.52
C PHE A 10 5.63 15.94 11.18
N GLY A 11 4.56 16.48 10.60
CA GLY A 11 3.90 16.00 9.39
C GLY A 11 2.59 15.27 9.65
N GLY A 12 1.87 15.03 8.56
CA GLY A 12 0.56 14.39 8.55
C GLY A 12 0.61 12.86 8.62
N THR A 13 -0.48 12.25 9.08
CA THR A 13 -0.68 10.79 9.09
C THR A 13 -1.21 10.26 7.75
N ASP A 14 -1.75 11.14 6.93
CA ASP A 14 -2.27 10.86 5.60
C ASP A 14 -1.36 11.51 4.55
N ALA A 15 -1.04 10.77 3.49
CA ALA A 15 -0.16 11.22 2.43
C ALA A 15 -0.73 12.43 1.67
N ASP A 16 -2.06 12.57 1.60
CA ASP A 16 -2.72 13.73 0.98
C ASP A 16 -2.64 15.01 1.82
N ASN A 17 -2.45 14.87 3.13
CA ASN A 17 -2.43 15.98 4.08
C ASN A 17 -1.06 16.16 4.77
N ASP A 18 0.02 15.59 4.21
CA ASP A 18 1.39 15.70 4.72
C ASP A 18 2.25 16.60 3.83
N ASP A 19 2.34 17.88 4.18
CA ASP A 19 3.04 18.92 3.41
C ASP A 19 4.53 18.64 3.20
N ILE A 20 5.13 17.87 4.11
CA ILE A 20 6.56 17.54 4.06
C ILE A 20 6.82 16.14 3.49
N LEU A 21 5.79 15.42 3.03
CA LEU A 21 5.88 14.01 2.63
C LEU A 21 7.04 13.73 1.65
N LEU A 22 7.14 14.52 0.59
CA LEU A 22 8.16 14.33 -0.45
C LEU A 22 9.56 14.78 -0.01
N GLN A 23 9.64 15.72 0.94
CA GLN A 23 10.90 16.19 1.52
C GLN A 23 11.46 15.18 2.51
N ALA A 24 10.57 14.58 3.31
CA ALA A 24 10.89 13.56 4.30
C ALA A 24 10.99 12.14 3.69
N PHE A 25 10.75 12.00 2.38
CA PHE A 25 10.72 10.70 1.71
C PHE A 25 12.06 9.97 1.87
N GLU A 26 11.99 8.68 2.19
CA GLU A 26 13.15 7.80 2.16
C GLU A 26 13.10 6.93 0.92
N ASP A 27 14.24 6.81 0.23
CA ASP A 27 14.39 5.89 -0.89
C ASP A 27 14.43 4.44 -0.37
N HIS A 28 13.25 3.94 -0.06
CA HIS A 28 12.98 2.58 0.38
C HIS A 28 13.30 1.59 -0.75
N GLU A 29 13.70 0.36 -0.43
CA GLU A 29 14.09 -0.68 -1.40
C GLU A 29 13.00 -0.89 -2.46
N ALA A 30 11.73 -0.95 -2.06
CA ALA A 30 10.57 -0.94 -2.94
C ALA A 30 10.54 0.21 -3.97
N TYR A 31 10.89 1.44 -3.60
CA TYR A 31 11.00 2.54 -4.55
C TYR A 31 12.18 2.33 -5.51
N LEU A 32 13.34 1.92 -4.97
CA LEU A 32 14.53 1.66 -5.77
C LEU A 32 14.31 0.52 -6.79
N ASP A 33 13.56 -0.51 -6.42
CA ASP A 33 13.16 -1.60 -7.32
C ASP A 33 12.33 -1.12 -8.50
N ILE A 34 11.44 -0.16 -8.28
CA ILE A 34 10.62 0.45 -9.33
C ILE A 34 11.51 1.28 -10.26
N ILE A 35 12.36 2.14 -9.70
CA ILE A 35 13.26 2.99 -10.49
C ILE A 35 14.25 2.16 -11.31
N ALA A 36 14.64 0.99 -10.80
CA ALA A 36 15.50 0.02 -11.48
C ALA A 36 14.74 -0.93 -12.43
N LEU A 37 13.41 -0.80 -12.56
CA LEU A 37 12.56 -1.63 -13.43
C LEU A 37 12.63 -3.14 -13.08
N ARG A 38 12.81 -3.47 -11.80
CA ARG A 38 13.01 -4.85 -11.34
C ARG A 38 11.73 -5.49 -10.83
N ARG A 39 11.04 -4.81 -9.92
CA ARG A 39 9.85 -5.35 -9.23
C ARG A 39 8.72 -4.33 -9.30
N HIS A 40 7.56 -4.79 -9.75
CA HIS A 40 6.43 -3.93 -10.06
C HIS A 40 5.26 -4.11 -9.10
N MET A 41 5.26 -5.14 -8.27
CA MET A 41 4.21 -5.37 -7.28
C MET A 41 4.69 -4.88 -5.91
N ILE A 42 4.16 -3.76 -5.46
CA ILE A 42 4.57 -3.11 -4.22
C ILE A 42 3.54 -3.41 -3.15
N ILE A 43 3.91 -4.30 -2.25
CA ILE A 43 2.99 -4.88 -1.27
C ILE A 43 3.33 -4.38 0.13
N GLY A 44 2.32 -3.93 0.87
CA GLY A 44 2.50 -3.54 2.26
C GLY A 44 1.21 -3.08 2.93
N LYS A 45 1.23 -2.98 4.25
CA LYS A 45 0.05 -2.65 5.07
C LYS A 45 -0.49 -1.24 4.80
N LYS A 46 -1.74 -0.98 5.20
CA LYS A 46 -2.25 0.40 5.28
C LYS A 46 -1.33 1.22 6.19
N GLY A 47 -0.97 2.43 5.78
CA GLY A 47 -0.02 3.29 6.50
C GLY A 47 1.47 2.93 6.36
N SER A 48 1.87 1.92 5.56
CA SER A 48 3.28 1.53 5.40
C SER A 48 4.11 2.46 4.51
N GLY A 49 3.48 3.30 3.68
CA GLY A 49 4.16 4.22 2.75
C GLY A 49 3.91 3.96 1.25
N LYS A 50 3.00 3.05 0.86
CA LYS A 50 2.63 2.80 -0.55
C LYS A 50 2.29 4.09 -1.32
N THR A 51 1.35 4.87 -0.79
CA THR A 51 0.92 6.14 -1.40
C THR A 51 2.04 7.19 -1.44
N ALA A 52 3.00 7.14 -0.49
CA ALA A 52 4.17 8.01 -0.56
C ALA A 52 5.07 7.67 -1.76
N ILE A 53 5.32 6.38 -2.00
CA ILE A 53 6.07 5.90 -3.17
C ILE A 53 5.32 6.24 -4.46
N PHE A 54 4.02 5.97 -4.50
CA PHE A 54 3.15 6.32 -5.63
C PHE A 54 3.26 7.82 -5.97
N LYS A 55 3.03 8.69 -4.98
CA LYS A 55 3.15 10.16 -5.12
C LYS A 55 4.53 10.58 -5.58
N LYS A 56 5.60 10.01 -5.00
CA LYS A 56 6.97 10.31 -5.43
C LYS A 56 7.15 10.03 -6.92
N ILE A 57 6.64 8.91 -7.43
CA ILE A 57 6.71 8.57 -8.86
C ILE A 57 5.93 9.60 -9.70
N ILE A 58 4.64 9.79 -9.41
CA ILE A 58 3.77 10.61 -10.28
C ILE A 58 4.07 12.12 -10.22
N THR A 59 4.74 12.59 -9.16
CA THR A 59 5.15 14.00 -9.01
C THR A 59 6.60 14.26 -9.40
N THR A 60 7.38 13.23 -9.75
CA THR A 60 8.75 13.41 -10.23
C THR A 60 8.72 14.13 -11.58
N LYS A 61 9.35 15.30 -11.64
CA LYS A 61 9.49 16.09 -12.86
C LYS A 61 10.94 16.04 -13.32
N ALA A 62 11.23 15.29 -14.37
CA ALA A 62 12.50 15.30 -15.07
C ALA A 62 12.27 15.20 -16.59
N PRO A 63 13.18 15.73 -17.43
CA PRO A 63 12.99 15.73 -18.89
C PRO A 63 12.84 14.35 -19.52
N ASP A 64 13.37 13.32 -18.87
CA ASP A 64 13.42 11.92 -19.32
C ASP A 64 12.58 10.98 -18.42
N PHE A 65 11.70 11.53 -17.59
CA PHE A 65 10.87 10.78 -16.64
C PHE A 65 9.41 11.18 -16.77
N PHE A 66 8.58 10.24 -17.20
CA PHE A 66 7.15 10.43 -17.36
C PHE A 66 6.38 9.41 -16.54
N ALA A 67 5.31 9.87 -15.90
CA ALA A 67 4.49 9.02 -15.06
C ALA A 67 3.01 9.38 -15.18
N TYR A 68 2.18 8.35 -15.12
CA TYR A 68 0.73 8.49 -15.02
C TYR A 68 0.21 7.60 -13.89
N GLY A 69 -0.61 8.18 -13.01
CA GLY A 69 -1.20 7.48 -11.88
C GLY A 69 -2.68 7.22 -12.09
N HIS A 70 -3.12 6.00 -11.80
CA HIS A 70 -4.52 5.64 -11.63
C HIS A 70 -4.85 5.52 -10.16
N THR A 71 -5.79 6.35 -9.70
CA THR A 71 -6.44 6.22 -8.39
C THR A 71 -7.85 5.68 -8.63
N PHE A 72 -8.17 4.52 -8.05
CA PHE A 72 -9.42 3.80 -8.34
C PHE A 72 -10.62 4.27 -7.51
N SER A 73 -10.53 5.45 -6.90
CA SER A 73 -11.66 6.11 -6.21
C SER A 73 -12.87 6.26 -7.13
N ASP A 74 -12.64 6.63 -8.40
CA ASP A 74 -13.68 6.99 -9.36
C ASP A 74 -13.68 6.09 -10.61
N TYR A 75 -12.97 4.95 -10.58
CA TYR A 75 -12.89 4.05 -11.72
C TYR A 75 -14.19 3.23 -11.88
N PRO A 76 -14.79 3.13 -13.09
CA PRO A 76 -16.06 2.44 -13.29
C PRO A 76 -15.89 0.92 -13.34
N TRP A 77 -15.74 0.30 -12.18
CA TRP A 77 -15.61 -1.15 -12.04
C TRP A 77 -16.70 -1.94 -12.78
N HIS A 78 -17.93 -1.42 -12.82
CA HIS A 78 -19.07 -2.02 -13.51
C HIS A 78 -18.92 -2.06 -15.04
N TYR A 79 -18.17 -1.13 -15.65
CA TYR A 79 -17.86 -1.19 -17.08
C TYR A 79 -16.71 -2.15 -17.36
N HIS A 80 -15.71 -2.20 -16.47
CA HIS A 80 -14.63 -3.17 -16.56
C HIS A 80 -15.16 -4.60 -16.47
N GLU A 81 -16.14 -4.85 -15.59
CA GLU A 81 -16.75 -6.18 -15.43
C GLU A 81 -17.29 -6.76 -16.75
N LYS A 82 -17.84 -5.89 -17.61
CA LYS A 82 -18.33 -6.28 -18.94
C LYS A 82 -17.21 -6.67 -19.91
N GLN A 83 -15.95 -6.47 -19.53
CA GLN A 83 -14.79 -6.81 -20.34
C GLN A 83 -14.22 -8.20 -20.04
N ALA A 84 -14.90 -9.00 -19.23
CA ALA A 84 -14.53 -10.39 -18.99
C ALA A 84 -14.55 -11.20 -20.31
N ARG A 85 -13.46 -11.90 -20.60
CA ARG A 85 -13.44 -12.84 -21.72
C ARG A 85 -14.19 -14.14 -21.38
N ILE A 86 -14.96 -14.63 -22.35
CA ILE A 86 -15.69 -15.89 -22.25
C ILE A 86 -14.77 -17.05 -22.64
N GLY A 87 -14.82 -18.16 -21.89
CA GLY A 87 -14.11 -19.40 -22.23
C GLY A 87 -12.64 -19.46 -21.78
N ILE A 88 -12.22 -18.58 -20.87
CA ILE A 88 -10.88 -18.53 -20.27
C ILE A 88 -11.03 -18.74 -18.77
N PRO A 89 -10.03 -19.29 -18.06
CA PRO A 89 -10.06 -19.37 -16.60
C PRO A 89 -10.40 -18.02 -15.95
N ASP A 90 -11.16 -18.08 -14.85
CA ASP A 90 -11.71 -16.90 -14.18
C ASP A 90 -10.64 -15.87 -13.76
N PHE A 91 -9.46 -16.35 -13.37
CA PHE A 91 -8.35 -15.50 -12.95
C PHE A 91 -7.71 -14.71 -14.10
N ASP A 92 -7.89 -15.14 -15.35
CA ASP A 92 -7.28 -14.54 -16.54
C ASP A 92 -8.24 -13.65 -17.35
N LYS A 93 -9.54 -13.70 -17.06
CA LYS A 93 -10.59 -13.10 -17.90
C LYS A 93 -10.49 -11.57 -18.03
N TYR A 94 -9.75 -10.90 -17.14
CA TYR A 94 -9.55 -9.46 -17.12
C TYR A 94 -8.14 -9.00 -17.54
N THR A 95 -7.21 -9.92 -17.78
CA THR A 95 -5.81 -9.58 -18.10
C THR A 95 -5.71 -8.65 -19.31
N HIS A 96 -6.51 -8.90 -20.36
CA HIS A 96 -6.44 -8.10 -21.59
C HIS A 96 -7.08 -6.72 -21.48
N SER A 97 -8.11 -6.53 -20.65
CA SER A 97 -8.69 -5.20 -20.41
C SER A 97 -7.71 -4.32 -19.63
N TRP A 98 -6.97 -4.89 -18.69
CA TRP A 98 -5.88 -4.15 -18.03
C TRP A 98 -4.72 -3.83 -18.97
N LYS A 99 -4.30 -4.75 -19.84
CA LYS A 99 -3.30 -4.45 -20.87
C LYS A 99 -3.72 -3.27 -21.72
N TYR A 100 -4.97 -3.25 -22.17
CA TYR A 100 -5.52 -2.17 -22.97
C TYR A 100 -5.46 -0.82 -22.24
N LEU A 101 -5.87 -0.78 -20.96
CA LEU A 101 -5.80 0.42 -20.15
C LEU A 101 -4.35 0.91 -19.94
N ILE A 102 -3.42 0.00 -19.64
CA ILE A 102 -1.99 0.35 -19.47
C ILE A 102 -1.45 0.95 -20.77
N LEU A 103 -1.72 0.33 -21.92
CA LEU A 103 -1.29 0.81 -23.22
C LEU A 103 -1.89 2.17 -23.57
N LEU A 104 -3.18 2.39 -23.28
CA LEU A 104 -3.83 3.68 -23.50
C LEU A 104 -3.27 4.77 -22.58
N SER A 105 -2.88 4.41 -21.36
CA SER A 105 -2.21 5.32 -20.42
C SER A 105 -0.83 5.72 -20.92
N ALA A 106 -0.05 4.75 -21.42
CA ALA A 106 1.25 5.01 -22.04
C ALA A 106 1.12 5.86 -23.32
N ALA A 107 0.09 5.60 -24.13
CA ALA A 107 -0.22 6.43 -25.30
C ALA A 107 -0.55 7.88 -24.92
N LYS A 108 -1.38 8.09 -23.89
CA LYS A 108 -1.69 9.43 -23.34
C LYS A 108 -0.42 10.15 -22.87
N VAL A 109 0.51 9.44 -22.21
CA VAL A 109 1.82 10.00 -21.82
C VAL A 109 2.64 10.40 -23.04
N ALA A 110 2.78 9.50 -24.02
CA ALA A 110 3.52 9.75 -25.25
C ALA A 110 2.97 10.96 -26.02
N LEU A 111 1.64 11.04 -26.18
CA LEU A 111 0.99 12.07 -26.98
C LEU A 111 0.96 13.45 -26.32
N ASN A 112 1.06 13.56 -24.99
CA ASN A 112 0.80 14.83 -24.28
C ASN A 112 1.93 15.28 -23.35
N GLN A 113 2.85 14.40 -22.95
CA GLN A 113 3.86 14.73 -21.95
C GLN A 113 5.28 14.71 -22.51
N ASP A 114 5.62 13.71 -23.33
CA ASP A 114 6.98 13.55 -23.83
C ASP A 114 7.22 14.40 -25.08
N GLN A 115 7.84 15.56 -24.86
CA GLN A 115 8.18 16.53 -25.91
C GLN A 115 9.34 16.08 -26.81
N SER A 116 10.03 14.98 -26.49
CA SER A 116 11.02 14.40 -27.40
C SER A 116 10.39 13.62 -28.55
N LEU A 117 9.08 13.37 -28.50
CA LEU A 117 8.39 12.57 -29.49
C LEU A 117 7.84 13.45 -30.63
N PRO A 118 8.00 13.01 -31.89
CA PRO A 118 8.75 11.83 -32.31
C PRO A 118 10.27 12.10 -32.30
N PHE A 119 11.08 11.12 -31.88
CA PHE A 119 12.54 11.29 -31.79
C PHE A 119 13.29 10.91 -33.07
N ASP A 120 12.65 10.16 -33.98
CA ASP A 120 13.14 9.88 -35.33
C ASP A 120 12.00 9.76 -36.36
N ALA A 121 12.37 9.55 -37.62
CA ALA A 121 11.42 9.47 -38.74
C ALA A 121 10.50 8.24 -38.67
N SER A 122 10.97 7.12 -38.11
CA SER A 122 10.16 5.91 -37.93
C SER A 122 9.13 6.11 -36.81
N THR A 123 9.52 6.79 -35.73
CA THR A 123 8.62 7.17 -34.63
C THR A 123 7.51 8.12 -35.10
N MET A 124 7.79 9.00 -36.07
CA MET A 124 6.77 9.93 -36.59
C MET A 124 5.57 9.18 -37.18
N GLU A 125 5.79 8.11 -37.95
CA GLU A 125 4.69 7.34 -38.55
C GLU A 125 3.85 6.63 -37.47
N GLU A 126 4.51 5.96 -36.52
CA GLU A 126 3.80 5.30 -35.41
C GLU A 126 3.06 6.32 -34.53
N MET A 127 3.64 7.50 -34.29
CA MET A 127 3.02 8.55 -33.48
C MET A 127 1.78 9.13 -34.16
N LEU A 128 1.84 9.36 -35.48
CA LEU A 128 0.67 9.80 -36.25
C LEU A 128 -0.44 8.75 -36.21
N ARG A 129 -0.10 7.47 -36.41
CA ARG A 129 -1.04 6.34 -36.31
C ARG A 129 -1.67 6.27 -34.92
N LEU A 130 -0.85 6.41 -33.87
CA LEU A 130 -1.27 6.41 -32.47
C LEU A 130 -2.23 7.56 -32.17
N GLU A 131 -1.86 8.77 -32.56
CA GLU A 131 -2.67 9.97 -32.39
C GLU A 131 -4.02 9.83 -33.09
N SER A 132 -4.02 9.45 -34.36
CA SER A 132 -5.26 9.30 -35.14
C SER A 132 -6.17 8.24 -34.55
N PHE A 133 -5.65 7.08 -34.12
CA PHE A 133 -6.44 6.06 -33.43
C PHE A 133 -7.09 6.59 -32.15
N VAL A 134 -6.30 7.27 -31.30
CA VAL A 134 -6.76 7.77 -30.00
C VAL A 134 -7.80 8.88 -30.19
N VAL A 135 -7.56 9.84 -31.09
CA VAL A 135 -8.49 10.93 -31.39
C VAL A 135 -9.78 10.41 -32.02
N ASP A 136 -9.72 9.49 -32.97
CA ASP A 136 -10.92 8.97 -33.62
C ASP A 136 -11.78 8.11 -32.68
N THR A 137 -11.14 7.34 -31.79
CA THR A 137 -11.85 6.47 -30.83
C THR A 137 -12.37 7.24 -29.62
N TYR A 138 -11.57 8.17 -29.08
CA TYR A 138 -11.86 8.82 -27.79
C TYR A 138 -12.21 10.30 -27.89
N GLY A 139 -12.00 10.93 -29.05
CA GLY A 139 -12.32 12.33 -29.33
C GLY A 139 -11.23 13.33 -28.97
N SER A 140 -10.11 12.89 -28.38
CA SER A 140 -9.03 13.75 -27.91
C SER A 140 -7.73 12.95 -27.76
N ARG A 141 -6.57 13.62 -27.90
CA ARG A 141 -5.25 13.07 -27.52
C ARG A 141 -5.15 12.77 -26.03
N ASP A 142 -5.99 13.41 -25.23
CA ASP A 142 -6.04 13.30 -23.77
C ASP A 142 -7.34 12.61 -23.33
N PRO A 143 -7.50 11.28 -23.56
CA PRO A 143 -8.74 10.59 -23.23
C PRO A 143 -8.98 10.53 -21.72
N ASP A 144 -10.25 10.61 -21.34
CA ASP A 144 -10.69 10.29 -19.99
C ASP A 144 -10.67 8.76 -19.78
N LEU A 145 -9.65 8.29 -19.08
CA LEU A 145 -9.42 6.87 -18.82
C LEU A 145 -10.46 6.28 -17.87
N SER A 146 -11.19 7.11 -17.10
CA SER A 146 -12.34 6.67 -16.31
C SER A 146 -13.52 6.26 -17.17
N GLN A 147 -13.54 6.56 -18.48
CA GLN A 147 -14.64 6.21 -19.39
C GLN A 147 -14.21 5.24 -20.49
N VAL A 148 -13.03 4.63 -20.35
CA VAL A 148 -12.42 3.78 -21.39
C VAL A 148 -13.33 2.63 -21.83
N PHE A 149 -14.07 2.02 -20.89
CA PHE A 149 -14.95 0.89 -21.14
C PHE A 149 -16.44 1.26 -21.21
N SER A 150 -16.76 2.55 -21.30
CA SER A 150 -18.16 3.00 -21.35
C SER A 150 -18.87 2.45 -22.60
N PRO A 151 -20.10 1.89 -22.48
CA PRO A 151 -20.83 1.28 -23.60
C PRO A 151 -21.15 2.24 -24.76
N ILE A 152 -21.09 3.55 -24.54
CA ILE A 152 -21.31 4.56 -25.59
C ILE A 152 -20.12 4.67 -26.55
N LYS A 153 -18.95 4.12 -26.18
CA LYS A 153 -17.71 4.22 -26.95
C LYS A 153 -17.69 3.19 -28.08
N HIS A 154 -17.15 3.60 -29.22
CA HIS A 154 -16.95 2.78 -30.40
C HIS A 154 -15.48 2.89 -30.83
N LEU A 155 -14.77 1.76 -30.86
CA LEU A 155 -13.38 1.69 -31.29
C LEU A 155 -13.27 1.86 -32.80
N LYS A 156 -12.39 2.77 -33.22
CA LYS A 156 -12.07 3.04 -34.63
C LYS A 156 -10.81 2.27 -34.99
N LEU A 157 -10.92 0.97 -35.28
CA LEU A 157 -9.74 0.12 -35.48
C LEU A 157 -9.15 0.28 -36.89
N LYS A 158 -10.00 0.41 -37.91
CA LYS A 158 -9.57 0.80 -39.25
C LYS A 158 -9.54 2.33 -39.40
N PRO A 159 -8.54 2.87 -40.13
CA PRO A 159 -7.50 2.18 -40.89
C PRO A 159 -6.23 1.82 -40.08
N TYR A 160 -6.22 2.04 -38.76
CA TYR A 160 -4.99 2.09 -37.96
C TYR A 160 -4.36 0.72 -37.66
N PHE A 161 -5.15 -0.33 -37.50
CA PHE A 161 -4.66 -1.66 -37.17
C PHE A 161 -5.12 -2.68 -38.22
N GLU A 162 -4.20 -3.53 -38.68
CA GLU A 162 -4.50 -4.68 -39.53
C GLU A 162 -4.76 -5.91 -38.65
N LEU A 163 -6.04 -6.25 -38.43
CA LEU A 163 -6.44 -7.45 -37.68
C LEU A 163 -7.26 -8.39 -38.57
N ASP A 164 -7.37 -9.66 -38.18
CA ASP A 164 -8.26 -10.61 -38.87
C ASP A 164 -9.71 -10.29 -38.51
N TRP A 165 -10.43 -9.58 -39.38
CA TRP A 165 -11.81 -9.16 -39.12
C TRP A 165 -12.84 -10.28 -39.09
N ARG A 166 -12.47 -11.52 -39.45
CA ARG A 166 -13.37 -12.67 -39.39
C ARG A 166 -13.77 -13.04 -37.96
N ILE A 167 -13.03 -12.55 -36.97
CA ILE A 167 -13.33 -12.75 -35.55
C ILE A 167 -14.49 -11.87 -35.06
N LEU A 168 -14.84 -10.80 -35.78
CA LEU A 168 -15.96 -9.93 -35.44
C LEU A 168 -17.30 -10.62 -35.73
N LYS A 169 -18.30 -10.35 -34.88
CA LYS A 169 -19.68 -10.79 -35.14
C LYS A 169 -20.20 -10.19 -36.45
N ALA A 170 -21.02 -10.96 -37.16
CA ALA A 170 -21.68 -10.51 -38.38
C ALA A 170 -22.47 -9.21 -38.12
N GLY A 171 -22.21 -8.18 -38.95
CA GLY A 171 -22.84 -6.86 -38.84
C GLY A 171 -22.03 -5.83 -38.03
N VAL A 172 -20.94 -6.21 -37.37
CA VAL A 172 -20.03 -5.25 -36.71
C VAL A 172 -19.00 -4.72 -37.71
N SER A 173 -18.97 -3.40 -37.88
CA SER A 173 -18.00 -2.71 -38.74
C SER A 173 -16.68 -2.47 -37.98
N PRO A 174 -15.51 -2.83 -38.55
CA PRO A 174 -14.20 -2.51 -37.97
C PRO A 174 -13.92 -1.00 -37.84
N GLU A 175 -14.64 -0.17 -38.61
CA GLU A 175 -14.60 1.29 -38.57
C GLU A 175 -15.45 1.88 -37.43
N ALA A 176 -16.20 1.07 -36.66
CA ALA A 176 -16.96 1.50 -35.49
C ALA A 176 -17.35 0.30 -34.61
N VAL A 177 -16.37 -0.34 -33.96
CA VAL A 177 -16.61 -1.53 -33.12
C VAL A 177 -17.15 -1.09 -31.75
N PRO A 178 -18.36 -1.50 -31.33
CA PRO A 178 -18.85 -1.19 -29.99
C PRO A 178 -17.90 -1.75 -28.92
N VAL A 179 -17.61 -0.98 -27.86
CA VAL A 179 -16.72 -1.44 -26.78
C VAL A 179 -17.22 -2.72 -26.10
N THR A 180 -18.51 -3.02 -26.14
CA THR A 180 -19.06 -4.30 -25.65
C THR A 180 -18.59 -5.52 -26.45
N GLU A 181 -18.12 -5.34 -27.68
CA GLU A 181 -17.54 -6.39 -28.51
C GLU A 181 -16.03 -6.52 -28.32
N LEU A 182 -15.37 -5.55 -27.66
CA LEU A 182 -13.93 -5.55 -27.42
C LEU A 182 -13.41 -6.89 -26.85
N PRO A 183 -14.05 -7.54 -25.85
CA PRO A 183 -13.53 -8.78 -25.26
C PRO A 183 -13.29 -9.93 -26.26
N THR A 184 -14.00 -9.90 -27.40
CA THR A 184 -13.86 -10.90 -28.46
C THR A 184 -12.59 -10.73 -29.29
N ILE A 185 -12.08 -9.49 -29.39
CA ILE A 185 -10.95 -9.09 -30.26
C ILE A 185 -9.78 -8.45 -29.51
N ILE A 186 -9.90 -8.33 -28.19
CA ILE A 186 -9.00 -7.50 -27.36
C ILE A 186 -7.56 -8.00 -27.38
N GLN A 187 -7.31 -9.27 -27.70
CA GLN A 187 -5.95 -9.81 -27.76
C GLN A 187 -5.24 -9.28 -29.00
N GLU A 188 -5.89 -9.35 -30.16
CA GLU A 188 -5.41 -8.87 -31.44
C GLU A 188 -5.24 -7.34 -31.39
N VAL A 189 -6.23 -6.63 -30.82
CA VAL A 189 -6.15 -5.19 -30.58
C VAL A 189 -4.96 -4.84 -29.70
N ASN A 190 -4.76 -5.52 -28.56
CA ASN A 190 -3.62 -5.27 -27.69
C ASN A 190 -2.28 -5.59 -28.35
N ALA A 191 -2.21 -6.61 -29.22
CA ALA A 191 -0.99 -6.95 -29.93
C ALA A 191 -0.60 -5.85 -30.93
N ALA A 192 -1.55 -5.35 -31.72
CA ALA A 192 -1.30 -4.25 -32.66
C ALA A 192 -1.04 -2.93 -31.93
N PHE A 193 -1.91 -2.57 -30.98
CA PHE A 193 -1.80 -1.34 -30.19
C PHE A 193 -0.51 -1.31 -29.37
N GLY A 194 -0.14 -2.44 -28.76
CA GLY A 194 1.10 -2.57 -28.00
C GLY A 194 2.35 -2.35 -28.83
N ARG A 195 2.40 -2.88 -30.06
CA ARG A 195 3.52 -2.64 -30.99
C ARG A 195 3.64 -1.15 -31.35
N THR A 196 2.54 -0.51 -31.69
CA THR A 196 2.53 0.93 -32.01
C THR A 196 2.95 1.78 -30.82
N VAL A 197 2.38 1.53 -29.63
CA VAL A 197 2.75 2.27 -28.41
C VAL A 197 4.23 2.09 -28.09
N LEU A 198 4.74 0.85 -28.05
CA LEU A 198 6.15 0.61 -27.74
C LEU A 198 7.09 1.18 -28.80
N GLY A 199 6.70 1.15 -30.08
CA GLY A 199 7.47 1.78 -31.16
C GLY A 199 7.49 3.31 -31.12
N CYS A 200 6.52 3.94 -30.44
CA CYS A 200 6.48 5.39 -30.25
C CYS A 200 7.39 5.89 -29.12
N LEU A 201 7.60 5.09 -28.08
CA LEU A 201 8.27 5.54 -26.85
C LEU A 201 9.79 5.68 -27.05
N ASN A 202 10.38 6.73 -26.47
CA ASN A 202 11.81 7.00 -26.54
C ASN A 202 12.59 6.03 -25.63
N PRO A 203 13.48 5.18 -26.16
CA PRO A 203 14.25 4.22 -25.35
C PRO A 203 15.16 4.88 -24.29
N ALA A 204 15.53 6.15 -24.48
CA ALA A 204 16.33 6.89 -23.52
C ALA A 204 15.53 7.26 -22.26
N HIS A 205 14.23 7.50 -22.40
CA HIS A 205 13.34 8.00 -21.35
C HIS A 205 12.69 6.86 -20.54
N LYS A 206 12.14 7.18 -19.38
CA LYS A 206 11.44 6.26 -18.48
C LYS A 206 9.95 6.60 -18.42
N TYR A 207 9.10 5.58 -18.51
CA TYR A 207 7.65 5.73 -18.49
C TYR A 207 7.04 4.84 -17.42
N TYR A 208 6.30 5.42 -16.48
CA TYR A 208 5.67 4.70 -15.37
C TYR A 208 4.15 4.80 -15.42
N ILE A 209 3.45 3.67 -15.38
CA ILE A 209 1.99 3.62 -15.21
C ILE A 209 1.71 3.01 -13.84
N ALA A 210 1.31 3.82 -12.88
CA ALA A 210 1.17 3.40 -11.49
C ALA A 210 -0.31 3.24 -11.09
N PHE A 211 -0.61 2.20 -10.32
CA PHE A 211 -1.96 1.88 -9.83
C PHE A 211 -1.96 1.85 -8.30
N ASP A 212 -2.67 2.79 -7.64
CA ASP A 212 -2.82 2.85 -6.17
C ASP A 212 -4.31 2.88 -5.77
N GLN A 213 -4.58 2.69 -4.48
CA GLN A 213 -5.95 2.67 -3.90
C GLN A 213 -6.85 1.57 -4.48
N LEU A 214 -6.25 0.43 -4.85
CA LEU A 214 -6.94 -0.78 -5.33
C LEU A 214 -7.67 -1.57 -4.23
N ASP A 215 -7.75 -1.02 -3.02
CA ASP A 215 -8.50 -1.57 -1.89
C ASP A 215 -9.88 -0.92 -1.71
N LEU A 216 -10.14 0.19 -2.41
CA LEU A 216 -11.44 0.84 -2.46
C LEU A 216 -12.47 -0.09 -3.13
N GLY A 217 -13.51 -0.45 -2.39
CA GLY A 217 -14.54 -1.39 -2.84
C GLY A 217 -14.12 -2.86 -2.87
N PHE A 218 -12.95 -3.23 -2.34
CA PHE A 218 -12.60 -4.64 -2.17
C PHE A 218 -13.54 -5.30 -1.15
N ASP A 219 -14.28 -6.30 -1.62
CA ASP A 219 -15.05 -7.23 -0.80
C ASP A 219 -14.43 -8.64 -0.98
N PRO A 220 -13.79 -9.20 0.07
CA PRO A 220 -13.17 -10.52 0.01
C PRO A 220 -14.15 -11.64 -0.35
N ASN A 221 -15.47 -11.42 -0.19
CA ASN A 221 -16.49 -12.39 -0.53
C ASN A 221 -16.86 -12.39 -2.03
N THR A 222 -16.33 -11.43 -2.81
CA THR A 222 -16.61 -11.32 -4.24
C THR A 222 -15.41 -11.81 -5.06
N SER A 223 -15.55 -12.98 -5.69
CA SER A 223 -14.51 -13.53 -6.59
C SER A 223 -14.20 -12.60 -7.76
N GLU A 224 -15.16 -11.79 -8.19
CA GLU A 224 -15.02 -10.91 -9.34
C GLU A 224 -13.99 -9.79 -9.13
N TYR A 225 -13.96 -9.19 -7.95
CA TYR A 225 -12.95 -8.18 -7.64
C TYR A 225 -11.56 -8.81 -7.56
N ALA A 226 -11.44 -9.97 -6.90
CA ALA A 226 -10.20 -10.73 -6.84
C ALA A 226 -9.68 -11.07 -8.25
N ASN A 227 -10.54 -11.57 -9.14
CA ASN A 227 -10.19 -11.86 -10.53
C ASN A 227 -9.70 -10.63 -11.29
N ARG A 228 -10.29 -9.45 -11.05
CA ARG A 228 -9.82 -8.19 -11.65
C ARG A 228 -8.44 -7.80 -11.14
N LEU A 229 -8.18 -7.90 -9.83
CA LEU A 229 -6.85 -7.65 -9.28
C LEU A 229 -5.81 -8.61 -9.85
N ILE A 230 -6.14 -9.90 -9.94
CA ILE A 230 -5.26 -10.91 -10.54
C ILE A 230 -4.97 -10.54 -12.00
N GLY A 231 -5.98 -10.18 -12.77
CA GLY A 231 -5.81 -9.71 -14.15
C GLY A 231 -4.86 -8.50 -14.25
N LEU A 232 -4.90 -7.56 -13.29
CA LEU A 232 -3.99 -6.40 -13.28
C LEU A 232 -2.54 -6.82 -12.97
N LEU A 233 -2.34 -7.73 -12.02
CA LEU A 233 -1.03 -8.29 -11.69
C LEU A 233 -0.41 -9.02 -12.89
N LEU A 234 -1.22 -9.79 -13.62
CA LEU A 234 -0.78 -10.51 -14.82
C LEU A 234 -0.52 -9.55 -16.00
N ALA A 235 -1.39 -8.56 -16.20
CA ALA A 235 -1.24 -7.57 -17.26
C ALA A 235 0.00 -6.70 -17.09
N SER A 236 0.25 -6.23 -15.86
CA SER A 236 1.46 -5.44 -15.55
C SER A 236 2.73 -6.23 -15.79
N ARG A 237 2.79 -7.51 -15.35
CA ARG A 237 3.88 -8.42 -15.70
C ARG A 237 4.10 -8.49 -17.21
N ASP A 238 3.06 -8.79 -17.96
CA ASP A 238 3.15 -9.04 -19.40
C ASP A 238 3.58 -7.78 -20.19
N ILE A 239 3.07 -6.61 -19.83
CA ILE A 239 3.50 -5.33 -20.45
C ILE A 239 4.96 -5.02 -20.10
N ASN A 240 5.37 -5.22 -18.85
CA ASN A 240 6.75 -4.96 -18.42
C ASN A 240 7.75 -5.87 -19.13
N LEU A 241 7.37 -7.15 -19.37
CA LEU A 241 8.19 -8.07 -20.17
C LEU A 241 8.27 -7.63 -21.64
N ALA A 242 7.14 -7.31 -22.26
CA ALA A 242 7.11 -6.85 -23.66
C ALA A 242 7.92 -5.55 -23.85
N ALA A 243 7.82 -4.59 -22.92
CA ALA A 243 8.62 -3.37 -22.95
C ALA A 243 10.11 -3.66 -22.84
N ARG A 244 10.51 -4.54 -21.92
CA ARG A 244 11.90 -4.97 -21.76
C ARG A 244 12.44 -5.65 -23.02
N GLU A 245 11.67 -6.53 -23.63
CA GLU A 245 12.03 -7.20 -24.89
C GLU A 245 12.20 -6.20 -26.05
N ALA A 246 11.37 -5.15 -26.08
CA ALA A 246 11.47 -4.06 -27.04
C ALA A 246 12.58 -3.03 -26.73
N GLY A 247 13.30 -3.17 -25.60
CA GLY A 247 14.31 -2.19 -25.18
C GLY A 247 13.75 -0.86 -24.67
N ILE A 248 12.45 -0.83 -24.33
CA ILE A 248 11.73 0.36 -23.86
C ILE A 248 11.60 0.33 -22.33
N LYS A 249 11.85 1.46 -21.68
CA LYS A 249 11.75 1.60 -20.21
C LYS A 249 10.32 1.97 -19.78
N LEU A 250 9.33 1.22 -20.26
CA LEU A 250 7.94 1.30 -19.79
C LEU A 250 7.72 0.33 -18.63
N PHE A 251 7.11 0.81 -17.54
CA PHE A 251 6.92 0.03 -16.33
C PHE A 251 5.57 0.30 -15.67
N ALA A 252 4.67 -0.68 -15.74
CA ALA A 252 3.41 -0.69 -15.00
C ALA A 252 3.65 -1.18 -13.57
N VAL A 253 3.27 -0.39 -12.57
CA VAL A 253 3.51 -0.63 -11.15
C VAL A 253 2.20 -0.71 -10.39
N VAL A 254 2.04 -1.75 -9.56
CA VAL A 254 0.82 -2.02 -8.80
C VAL A 254 1.11 -1.92 -7.31
N PHE A 255 0.42 -1.03 -6.61
CA PHE A 255 0.47 -0.91 -5.15
C PHE A 255 -0.73 -1.64 -4.56
N LEU A 256 -0.48 -2.61 -3.68
CA LEU A 256 -1.55 -3.41 -3.07
C LEU A 256 -1.30 -3.64 -1.59
N ARG A 257 -2.39 -3.77 -0.83
CA ARG A 257 -2.30 -4.20 0.56
C ARG A 257 -1.88 -5.67 0.66
N ASP A 258 -1.15 -6.00 1.71
CA ASP A 258 -0.68 -7.36 1.97
C ASP A 258 -1.84 -8.31 2.28
N ASP A 259 -2.81 -7.90 3.10
CA ASP A 259 -4.00 -8.70 3.39
C ASP A 259 -4.80 -9.05 2.12
N ILE A 260 -4.98 -8.09 1.21
CA ILE A 260 -5.64 -8.33 -0.09
C ILE A 260 -4.80 -9.28 -0.94
N TYR A 261 -3.50 -9.04 -1.05
CA TYR A 261 -2.61 -9.88 -1.84
C TYR A 261 -2.61 -11.34 -1.36
N ASP A 262 -2.62 -11.55 -0.04
CA ASP A 262 -2.63 -12.88 0.57
C ASP A 262 -3.90 -13.67 0.22
N CYS A 263 -5.06 -13.01 0.13
CA CYS A 263 -6.33 -13.60 -0.29
C CYS A 263 -6.42 -13.96 -1.79
N LEU A 264 -5.53 -13.44 -2.65
CA LEU A 264 -5.57 -13.77 -4.08
C LEU A 264 -5.07 -15.19 -4.34
N HIS A 265 -5.82 -15.97 -5.12
CA HIS A 265 -5.46 -17.33 -5.50
C HIS A 265 -5.45 -17.49 -7.03
N PHE A 266 -4.27 -17.74 -7.60
CA PHE A 266 -4.08 -17.95 -9.02
C PHE A 266 -2.81 -18.77 -9.29
N GLU A 267 -2.73 -19.32 -10.50
CA GLU A 267 -1.58 -20.11 -10.95
C GLU A 267 -0.29 -19.27 -10.92
N ASP A 268 0.85 -19.88 -10.58
CA ASP A 268 2.15 -19.21 -10.50
C ASP A 268 2.27 -18.04 -9.50
N LYS A 269 1.32 -17.84 -8.56
CA LYS A 269 1.42 -16.78 -7.53
C LYS A 269 2.80 -16.78 -6.85
N ASN A 270 3.30 -17.94 -6.40
CA ASN A 270 4.60 -18.04 -5.72
C ASN A 270 5.76 -17.54 -6.59
N LYS A 271 5.77 -17.91 -7.87
CA LYS A 271 6.77 -17.44 -8.83
C LYS A 271 6.67 -15.93 -9.05
N MET A 272 5.45 -15.38 -9.08
CA MET A 272 5.27 -13.93 -9.15
C MET A 272 5.72 -13.22 -7.88
N THR A 273 5.42 -13.79 -6.70
CA THR A 273 5.89 -13.27 -5.41
C THR A 273 7.42 -13.18 -5.38
N GLU A 274 8.12 -14.25 -5.77
CA GLU A 274 9.58 -14.29 -5.70
C GLU A 274 10.27 -13.31 -6.67
N ASN A 275 9.72 -13.17 -7.88
CA ASN A 275 10.37 -12.42 -8.95
C ASN A 275 9.95 -10.94 -9.01
N PHE A 276 8.70 -10.63 -8.64
CA PHE A 276 8.09 -9.34 -8.95
C PHE A 276 7.57 -8.56 -7.75
N VAL A 277 7.51 -9.15 -6.55
CA VAL A 277 7.04 -8.45 -5.33
C VAL A 277 8.19 -7.80 -4.58
N SER A 278 8.02 -6.51 -4.29
CA SER A 278 8.82 -5.78 -3.30
C SER A 278 7.94 -5.42 -2.11
N LEU A 279 8.37 -5.83 -0.91
CA LEU A 279 7.65 -5.56 0.34
C LEU A 279 8.07 -4.20 0.90
N ILE A 280 7.12 -3.45 1.44
CA ILE A 280 7.41 -2.27 2.25
C ILE A 280 7.45 -2.69 3.72
N GLU A 281 8.64 -2.62 4.32
CA GLU A 281 8.89 -3.02 5.70
C GLU A 281 9.72 -1.96 6.40
N TRP A 282 9.55 -1.81 7.71
CA TRP A 282 10.31 -0.86 8.52
C TRP A 282 10.75 -1.54 9.81
N ASP A 283 11.97 -1.25 10.26
CA ASP A 283 12.51 -1.81 11.51
C ASP A 283 12.49 -3.35 11.58
N THR A 284 12.60 -4.01 10.42
CA THR A 284 12.76 -5.46 10.32
C THR A 284 14.21 -5.81 9.97
N PRO A 285 14.69 -7.02 10.27
CA PRO A 285 16.02 -7.46 9.83
C PRO A 285 16.22 -7.50 8.31
N ARG A 286 15.15 -7.35 7.52
CA ARG A 286 15.15 -7.44 6.06
C ARG A 286 15.35 -6.10 5.35
N THR A 287 15.29 -4.98 6.08
CA THR A 287 15.50 -3.63 5.55
C THR A 287 16.54 -2.88 6.39
N GLN A 288 17.19 -1.88 5.78
CA GLN A 288 18.00 -0.90 6.52
C GLN A 288 17.21 0.35 6.88
N LYS A 289 15.95 0.46 6.43
CA LYS A 289 15.07 1.60 6.69
C LYS A 289 14.42 1.46 8.06
N THR A 290 14.52 2.54 8.83
CA THR A 290 13.97 2.59 10.19
C THR A 290 13.01 3.77 10.30
N LEU A 291 11.98 3.60 11.10
CA LEU A 291 11.06 4.69 11.43
C LEU A 291 11.80 5.79 12.20
N LYS A 292 12.88 5.47 12.92
CA LYS A 292 13.78 6.46 13.53
C LYS A 292 14.38 7.40 12.48
N ALA A 293 15.04 6.85 11.46
CA ALA A 293 15.66 7.64 10.39
C ALA A 293 14.63 8.50 9.64
N LEU A 294 13.45 7.93 9.38
CA LEU A 294 12.32 8.67 8.80
C LEU A 294 11.93 9.87 9.68
N MET A 295 11.84 9.68 11.00
CA MET A 295 11.51 10.77 11.92
C MET A 295 12.63 11.80 12.03
N GLU A 296 13.90 11.39 12.01
CA GLU A 296 15.06 12.31 12.02
C GLU A 296 15.08 13.23 10.78
N ARG A 297 14.71 12.71 9.60
CA ARG A 297 14.48 13.56 8.41
C ARG A 297 13.36 14.57 8.65
N ARG A 298 12.24 14.14 9.23
CA ARG A 298 11.11 15.03 9.55
C ARG A 298 11.50 16.09 10.57
N PHE A 299 12.27 15.73 11.59
CA PHE A 299 12.81 16.68 12.57
C PHE A 299 13.72 17.69 11.88
N SER A 300 14.62 17.25 11.02
CA SER A 300 15.52 18.13 10.27
C SER A 300 14.76 19.16 9.41
N ILE A 301 13.68 18.74 8.75
CA ILE A 301 12.83 19.64 7.94
C ILE A 301 12.09 20.66 8.81
N VAL A 302 11.52 20.22 9.93
CA VAL A 302 10.61 21.04 10.74
C VAL A 302 11.38 21.96 11.70
N LEU A 303 12.38 21.40 12.38
CA LEU A 303 13.16 22.03 13.45
C LEU A 303 14.51 22.59 12.98
N GLY A 304 15.02 22.12 11.84
CA GLY A 304 16.32 22.55 11.32
C GLY A 304 16.37 24.04 11.01
N ASP A 305 17.56 24.61 11.18
CA ASP A 305 17.90 25.97 10.78
C ASP A 305 19.32 26.03 10.20
N LYS A 306 19.81 27.23 9.89
CA LYS A 306 21.13 27.40 9.26
C LYS A 306 22.28 26.83 10.09
N ASP A 307 22.16 26.88 11.41
CA ASP A 307 23.21 26.47 12.35
C ASP A 307 23.07 25.00 12.76
N SER A 308 21.88 24.41 12.60
CA SER A 308 21.59 23.01 12.89
C SER A 308 20.68 22.42 11.81
N PRO A 309 21.23 22.07 10.62
CA PRO A 309 20.43 21.56 9.52
C PRO A 309 19.99 20.10 9.71
N GLU A 310 20.76 19.32 10.47
CA GLU A 310 20.46 17.92 10.79
C GLU A 310 20.07 17.81 12.25
N ILE A 311 18.91 17.20 12.50
CA ILE A 311 18.34 17.01 13.83
C ILE A 311 18.13 15.52 14.05
N GLY A 312 18.91 14.96 14.98
CA GLY A 312 18.82 13.56 15.36
C GLY A 312 17.70 13.30 16.38
N TRP A 313 17.42 12.02 16.63
CA TRP A 313 16.40 11.62 17.59
C TRP A 313 16.69 12.16 19.00
N ASN A 314 17.95 12.13 19.42
CA ASN A 314 18.38 12.55 20.75
C ASN A 314 18.35 14.08 20.92
N ASP A 315 18.23 14.85 19.85
CA ASP A 315 18.02 16.31 19.92
C ASP A 315 16.57 16.64 20.27
N VAL A 316 15.64 15.74 19.94
CA VAL A 316 14.19 15.91 20.15
C VAL A 316 13.70 15.14 21.38
N PHE A 317 14.25 13.95 21.65
CA PHE A 317 13.93 13.11 22.78
C PHE A 317 15.08 13.03 23.79
N ASN A 318 14.75 13.11 25.08
CA ASN A 318 15.71 12.96 26.17
C ASN A 318 16.05 11.47 26.39
N GLU A 319 17.01 10.88 25.68
CA GLU A 319 17.40 9.47 25.90
C GLU A 319 18.33 9.24 27.12
N ASP A 320 18.64 10.28 27.92
CA ASP A 320 19.43 10.13 29.15
C ASP A 320 18.67 9.39 30.26
N ARG A 321 17.35 9.24 30.08
CA ARG A 321 16.44 8.52 30.99
C ARG A 321 15.69 7.43 30.23
N GLU A 322 15.81 6.21 30.71
CA GLU A 322 15.16 5.05 30.12
C GLU A 322 13.65 5.02 30.43
N MET A 323 12.88 4.44 29.50
CA MET A 323 11.49 4.04 29.73
C MET A 323 11.43 2.73 30.54
N PRO A 324 10.27 2.39 31.13
CA PRO A 324 10.13 1.14 31.87
C PRO A 324 10.57 -0.09 31.06
N GLY A 325 11.39 -0.94 31.67
CA GLY A 325 11.98 -2.11 31.01
C GLY A 325 13.31 -1.84 30.32
N HIS A 326 14.06 -0.81 30.72
CA HIS A 326 15.35 -0.42 30.14
C HIS A 326 15.28 -0.13 28.62
N GLN A 327 14.14 0.40 28.18
CA GLN A 327 13.92 0.73 26.77
C GLN A 327 14.28 2.18 26.50
N THR A 328 14.83 2.45 25.32
CA THR A 328 14.83 3.81 24.77
C THR A 328 13.38 4.28 24.52
N LYS A 329 13.16 5.59 24.43
CA LYS A 329 11.84 6.13 24.07
C LYS A 329 11.44 5.69 22.66
N TYR A 330 12.41 5.62 21.74
CA TYR A 330 12.18 5.07 20.40
C TYR A 330 11.61 3.65 20.44
N GLU A 331 12.26 2.72 21.13
CA GLU A 331 11.80 1.32 21.23
C GLU A 331 10.44 1.23 21.90
N HIS A 332 10.23 2.01 22.97
CA HIS A 332 8.96 2.04 23.69
C HIS A 332 7.79 2.48 22.80
N MET A 333 8.03 3.49 21.96
CA MET A 333 7.04 3.99 21.02
C MET A 333 6.85 3.01 19.86
N ARG A 334 7.94 2.56 19.23
CA ARG A 334 7.95 1.61 18.11
C ARG A 334 7.17 0.34 18.45
N ASP A 335 7.42 -0.25 19.62
CA ASP A 335 6.78 -1.52 20.04
C ASP A 335 5.26 -1.43 20.16
N ARG A 336 4.69 -0.22 20.27
CA ARG A 336 3.25 0.05 20.31
C ARG A 336 2.62 0.32 18.95
N THR A 337 3.40 0.36 17.89
CA THR A 337 2.92 0.54 16.52
C THR A 337 2.89 -0.78 15.77
N TYR A 338 2.31 -0.81 14.57
CA TYR A 338 2.48 -1.94 13.64
C TYR A 338 3.69 -1.80 12.70
N LEU A 339 4.73 -1.06 13.14
CA LEU A 339 5.92 -0.70 12.35
C LEU A 339 5.55 0.06 11.07
N ARG A 340 4.63 1.03 11.21
CA ARG A 340 4.15 1.86 10.10
C ARG A 340 4.58 3.31 10.32
N PRO A 341 5.10 4.00 9.29
CA PRO A 341 5.38 5.43 9.31
C PRO A 341 4.28 6.27 9.96
N ARG A 342 3.04 6.04 9.54
CA ARG A 342 1.87 6.75 10.03
C ARG A 342 1.71 6.67 11.55
N ASP A 343 1.87 5.47 12.11
CA ASP A 343 1.66 5.23 13.53
C ASP A 343 2.73 5.96 14.36
N LEU A 344 4.01 5.90 13.96
CA LEU A 344 5.07 6.58 14.69
C LEU A 344 4.99 8.11 14.56
N ILE A 345 4.61 8.64 13.39
CA ILE A 345 4.34 10.07 13.19
C ILE A 345 3.23 10.51 14.16
N LYS A 346 2.10 9.77 14.21
CA LYS A 346 1.00 10.10 15.13
C LYS A 346 1.44 10.05 16.59
N PHE A 347 2.15 9.01 16.99
CA PHE A 347 2.61 8.88 18.38
C PHE A 347 3.58 10.01 18.75
N THR A 348 4.49 10.39 17.86
CA THR A 348 5.39 11.53 18.08
C THR A 348 4.63 12.85 18.19
N ASN A 349 3.60 13.05 17.35
CA ASN A 349 2.74 14.23 17.44
C ASN A 349 1.93 14.27 18.75
N CYS A 350 1.45 13.13 19.25
CA CYS A 350 0.81 13.05 20.57
C CYS A 350 1.81 13.39 21.69
N ALA A 351 3.06 12.90 21.61
CA ALA A 351 4.10 13.24 22.58
C ALA A 351 4.43 14.74 22.55
N LEU A 352 4.52 15.35 21.34
CA LEU A 352 4.71 16.79 21.18
C LEU A 352 3.59 17.60 21.84
N ALA A 353 2.34 17.17 21.72
CA ALA A 353 1.21 17.84 22.37
C ALA A 353 1.38 17.83 23.90
N ARG A 354 1.77 16.70 24.49
CA ARG A 354 2.02 16.58 25.94
C ARG A 354 3.23 17.40 26.41
N TYR A 355 4.28 17.45 25.60
CA TYR A 355 5.41 18.34 25.85
C TYR A 355 4.99 19.81 25.91
N LYS A 356 4.11 20.26 25.00
CA LYS A 356 3.63 21.65 24.98
C LYS A 356 2.79 21.99 26.21
N GLU A 357 1.97 21.04 26.69
CA GLU A 357 1.24 21.18 27.95
C GLU A 357 2.22 21.33 29.12
N ARG A 358 3.23 20.44 29.21
CA ARG A 358 4.25 20.48 30.26
C ARG A 358 5.13 21.74 30.22
N ALA A 359 5.52 22.20 29.03
CA ALA A 359 6.41 23.35 28.86
C ALA A 359 5.79 24.67 29.36
N GLY A 360 4.47 24.70 29.60
CA GLY A 360 3.77 25.80 30.25
C GLY A 360 3.72 25.72 31.79
N GLU A 361 4.22 24.64 32.39
CA GLU A 361 4.15 24.33 33.82
C GLU A 361 5.55 24.15 34.46
N ASP A 362 5.61 24.10 35.79
CA ASP A 362 6.85 23.79 36.53
C ASP A 362 7.32 22.37 36.17
N SER A 363 8.42 22.28 35.42
CA SER A 363 8.81 21.07 34.70
C SER A 363 9.51 20.03 35.59
N GLY A 364 9.64 20.29 36.90
CA GLY A 364 10.21 19.35 37.86
C GLY A 364 11.56 18.78 37.40
N PRO A 365 11.77 17.44 37.46
CA PRO A 365 13.00 16.79 37.03
C PRO A 365 13.07 16.52 35.50
N ASP A 366 12.05 16.89 34.73
CA ASP A 366 11.96 16.56 33.30
C ASP A 366 12.71 17.58 32.43
N HIS A 367 13.18 17.13 31.26
CA HIS A 367 14.00 17.97 30.40
C HIS A 367 13.20 19.13 29.76
N LEU A 368 13.62 20.38 30.00
CA LEU A 368 12.92 21.59 29.54
C LEU A 368 12.77 21.68 28.01
N GLY A 369 13.80 21.27 27.26
CA GLY A 369 13.88 21.43 25.80
C GLY A 369 13.61 20.18 24.96
N LYS A 370 13.24 19.05 25.56
CA LYS A 370 13.14 17.74 24.87
C LYS A 370 11.93 16.95 25.37
N LEU A 371 11.44 16.04 24.54
CA LEU A 371 10.42 15.07 24.91
C LEU A 371 10.99 14.09 25.95
N ASP A 372 10.37 14.01 27.12
CA ASP A 372 10.77 13.14 28.23
C ASP A 372 9.76 12.01 28.47
N ASN A 373 10.05 11.14 29.44
CA ASN A 373 9.26 9.96 29.78
C ASN A 373 7.78 10.31 30.05
N VAL A 374 7.52 11.43 30.71
CA VAL A 374 6.15 11.89 31.04
C VAL A 374 5.34 12.20 29.77
N ASP A 375 5.96 12.82 28.76
CA ASP A 375 5.27 13.19 27.52
C ASP A 375 4.89 11.95 26.73
N VAL A 376 5.84 11.01 26.60
CA VAL A 376 5.61 9.72 25.95
C VAL A 376 4.57 8.92 26.73
N HIS A 377 4.63 8.90 28.06
CA HIS A 377 3.69 8.15 28.90
C HIS A 377 2.26 8.66 28.74
N ASN A 378 2.06 9.98 28.81
CA ASN A 378 0.75 10.63 28.70
C ASN A 378 0.19 10.56 27.28
N ALA A 379 1.06 10.57 26.26
CA ALA A 379 0.66 10.42 24.87
C ALA A 379 0.07 9.04 24.54
N ARG A 380 0.33 8.01 25.37
CA ARG A 380 -0.16 6.64 25.13
C ARG A 380 -1.68 6.55 25.10
N ILE A 381 -2.39 7.35 25.90
CA ILE A 381 -3.86 7.31 25.97
C ILE A 381 -4.45 7.67 24.61
N GLU A 382 -4.13 8.87 24.12
CA GLU A 382 -4.61 9.35 22.81
C GLU A 382 -4.10 8.49 21.66
N PHE A 383 -2.84 8.06 21.71
CA PHE A 383 -2.28 7.19 20.68
C PHE A 383 -3.00 5.83 20.64
N SER A 384 -3.30 5.22 21.79
CA SER A 384 -3.97 3.92 21.86
C SER A 384 -5.40 3.98 21.30
N GLU A 385 -6.12 5.07 21.56
CA GLU A 385 -7.44 5.32 20.95
C GLU A 385 -7.37 5.52 19.43
N TYR A 386 -6.39 6.28 18.95
CA TYR A 386 -6.11 6.42 17.52
C TYR A 386 -5.79 5.07 16.89
N PHE A 387 -4.89 4.31 17.51
CA PHE A 387 -4.40 3.05 17.00
C PHE A 387 -5.52 2.01 16.88
N LEU A 388 -6.42 1.93 17.86
CA LEU A 388 -7.60 1.05 17.77
C LEU A 388 -8.54 1.45 16.63
N ARG A 389 -8.78 2.75 16.41
CA ARG A 389 -9.61 3.22 15.28
C ARG A 389 -9.00 2.89 13.92
N GLU A 390 -7.68 2.98 13.80
CA GLU A 390 -7.00 2.58 12.57
C GLU A 390 -7.07 1.09 12.28
N ILE A 391 -7.03 0.26 13.33
CA ILE A 391 -7.21 -1.18 13.20
C ILE A 391 -8.68 -1.49 12.86
N ASP A 392 -9.65 -0.82 13.49
CA ASP A 392 -11.09 -0.99 13.20
C ASP A 392 -11.39 -0.83 11.69
N ASP A 393 -10.90 0.27 11.09
CA ASP A 393 -11.00 0.54 9.66
C ASP A 393 -10.50 -0.62 8.76
N GLU A 394 -9.49 -1.37 9.22
CA GLU A 394 -8.91 -2.50 8.50
C GLU A 394 -9.68 -3.80 8.75
N VAL A 395 -10.15 -4.01 9.97
CA VAL A 395 -10.71 -5.27 10.46
C VAL A 395 -12.19 -5.38 10.15
N HIS A 396 -12.95 -4.28 10.18
CA HIS A 396 -14.42 -4.30 10.10
C HIS A 396 -14.97 -5.08 8.89
N LYS A 397 -14.27 -5.02 7.74
CA LYS A 397 -14.65 -5.75 6.52
C LYS A 397 -14.47 -7.27 6.62
N HIS A 398 -13.49 -7.72 7.39
CA HIS A 398 -13.12 -9.13 7.53
C HIS A 398 -13.76 -9.77 8.76
N MET A 399 -14.05 -8.97 9.79
CA MET A 399 -14.61 -9.39 11.07
C MET A 399 -15.62 -8.35 11.58
N PRO A 400 -16.85 -8.31 11.06
CA PRO A 400 -17.85 -7.30 11.41
C PRO A 400 -18.17 -7.25 12.92
N ASP A 401 -18.08 -8.39 13.59
CA ASP A 401 -18.37 -8.56 15.02
C ASP A 401 -17.12 -8.45 15.93
N TYR A 402 -16.00 -7.88 15.44
CA TYR A 402 -14.73 -7.91 16.18
C TYR A 402 -14.80 -7.26 17.58
N GLY A 403 -15.70 -6.28 17.77
CA GLY A 403 -15.94 -5.64 19.06
C GLY A 403 -16.28 -6.63 20.19
N LYS A 404 -17.07 -7.67 19.89
CA LYS A 404 -17.40 -8.74 20.86
C LYS A 404 -16.16 -9.46 21.37
N HIS A 405 -15.17 -9.66 20.49
CA HIS A 405 -13.92 -10.32 20.85
C HIS A 405 -13.01 -9.41 21.66
N LEU A 406 -13.07 -8.08 21.42
CA LEU A 406 -12.37 -7.11 22.26
C LEU A 406 -13.00 -6.97 23.63
N ASP A 407 -14.32 -7.12 23.76
CA ASP A 407 -15.01 -7.09 25.06
C ASP A 407 -14.57 -8.25 25.96
N VAL A 408 -14.28 -9.42 25.39
CA VAL A 408 -13.67 -10.54 26.13
C VAL A 408 -12.29 -10.16 26.66
N LEU A 409 -11.45 -9.54 25.82
CA LEU A 409 -10.12 -9.07 26.24
C LEU A 409 -10.19 -7.99 27.32
N ARG A 410 -11.16 -7.06 27.22
CA ARG A 410 -11.43 -6.04 28.25
C ARG A 410 -11.89 -6.67 29.56
N ALA A 411 -12.75 -7.68 29.50
CA ALA A 411 -13.24 -8.40 30.68
C ALA A 411 -12.14 -9.17 31.40
N LEU A 412 -11.18 -9.74 30.67
CA LEU A 412 -9.97 -10.31 31.28
C LEU A 412 -9.17 -9.25 32.04
N GLY A 413 -9.07 -8.03 31.49
CA GLY A 413 -8.41 -6.90 32.13
C GLY A 413 -6.89 -7.06 32.31
N LYS A 414 -6.27 -8.03 31.62
CA LYS A 414 -4.85 -8.39 31.75
C LYS A 414 -4.12 -8.22 30.41
N TRP A 415 -2.92 -7.65 30.46
CA TRP A 415 -2.05 -7.55 29.28
C TRP A 415 -1.57 -8.92 28.75
N GLN A 416 -1.37 -9.88 29.65
CA GLN A 416 -0.99 -11.26 29.34
C GLN A 416 -2.01 -12.20 29.97
N PHE A 417 -2.43 -13.22 29.23
CA PHE A 417 -3.47 -14.15 29.67
C PHE A 417 -3.18 -15.57 29.18
N GLU A 418 -3.77 -16.55 29.86
CA GLU A 418 -3.73 -17.95 29.46
C GLU A 418 -4.95 -18.32 28.63
N ARG A 419 -4.80 -19.33 27.76
CA ARG A 419 -5.91 -19.83 26.92
C ARG A 419 -7.15 -20.15 27.75
N GLY A 420 -6.97 -20.83 28.88
CA GLY A 420 -8.09 -21.25 29.72
C GLY A 420 -8.92 -20.09 30.25
N GLU A 421 -8.29 -18.95 30.57
CA GLU A 421 -8.97 -17.74 31.03
C GLU A 421 -9.83 -17.14 29.91
N PHE A 422 -9.27 -17.06 28.69
CA PHE A 422 -9.99 -16.58 27.52
C PHE A 422 -11.18 -17.48 27.17
N ASP A 423 -10.96 -18.80 27.11
CA ASP A 423 -11.98 -19.79 26.78
C ASP A 423 -13.16 -19.74 27.75
N ALA A 424 -12.90 -19.61 29.06
CA ALA A 424 -13.92 -19.50 30.08
C ALA A 424 -14.73 -18.20 29.92
N THR A 425 -14.05 -17.06 29.80
CA THR A 425 -14.68 -15.74 29.67
C THR A 425 -15.52 -15.63 28.39
N TYR A 426 -15.01 -16.14 27.26
CA TYR A 426 -15.73 -16.12 25.99
C TYR A 426 -16.99 -16.98 26.03
N LYS A 427 -16.92 -18.18 26.61
CA LYS A 427 -18.08 -19.08 26.74
C LYS A 427 -19.13 -18.53 27.70
N GLU A 428 -18.71 -17.84 28.76
CA GLU A 428 -19.62 -17.18 29.70
C GLU A 428 -20.37 -16.02 29.05
N GLN A 429 -19.67 -15.15 28.31
CA GLN A 429 -20.28 -13.98 27.66
C GLN A 429 -21.10 -14.35 26.42
N TYR A 430 -20.67 -15.39 25.68
CA TYR A 430 -21.28 -15.78 24.40
C TYR A 430 -21.56 -17.29 24.31
N PRO A 431 -22.44 -17.86 25.15
CA PRO A 431 -22.68 -19.31 25.28
C PRO A 431 -23.30 -19.99 24.05
N GLY A 432 -23.59 -19.26 22.98
CA GLY A 432 -24.12 -19.76 21.70
C GLY A 432 -23.44 -19.16 20.47
N ALA A 433 -22.23 -18.62 20.61
CA ALA A 433 -21.50 -18.08 19.47
C ALA A 433 -21.17 -19.19 18.45
N ALA A 434 -21.27 -18.84 17.16
CA ALA A 434 -20.94 -19.77 16.07
C ALA A 434 -19.44 -20.11 16.01
N LEU A 435 -18.58 -19.18 16.42
CA LEU A 435 -17.12 -19.36 16.45
C LEU A 435 -16.67 -19.94 17.78
N SER A 436 -15.77 -20.91 17.72
CA SER A 436 -15.12 -21.43 18.92
C SER A 436 -14.11 -20.41 19.48
N PRO A 437 -13.74 -20.50 20.78
CA PRO A 437 -12.68 -19.65 21.34
C PRO A 437 -11.36 -19.71 20.55
N ALA A 438 -11.02 -20.89 20.02
CA ALA A 438 -9.80 -21.07 19.22
C ALA A 438 -9.86 -20.30 17.90
N ASP A 439 -11.00 -20.33 17.19
CA ASP A 439 -11.21 -19.57 15.95
C ASP A 439 -11.12 -18.07 16.21
N VAL A 440 -11.63 -17.61 17.36
CA VAL A 440 -11.55 -16.21 17.76
C VAL A 440 -10.11 -15.79 18.04
N LEU A 441 -9.33 -16.61 18.77
CA LEU A 441 -7.92 -16.33 19.02
C LEU A 441 -7.11 -16.28 17.72
N GLU A 442 -7.37 -17.18 16.77
CA GLU A 442 -6.73 -17.16 15.45
C GLU A 442 -7.04 -15.86 14.70
N LYS A 443 -8.31 -15.44 14.65
CA LYS A 443 -8.69 -14.17 14.01
C LYS A 443 -8.08 -12.95 14.71
N LEU A 444 -8.05 -12.93 16.05
CA LEU A 444 -7.40 -11.86 16.81
C LEU A 444 -5.89 -11.80 16.52
N TYR A 445 -5.25 -12.95 16.30
CA TYR A 445 -3.85 -13.04 15.91
C TYR A 445 -3.60 -12.54 14.48
N ASP A 446 -4.46 -12.89 13.52
CA ASP A 446 -4.32 -12.47 12.12
C ASP A 446 -4.32 -10.95 11.96
N PHE A 447 -5.08 -10.24 12.79
CA PHE A 447 -5.08 -8.77 12.86
C PHE A 447 -4.15 -8.18 13.93
N SER A 448 -3.32 -9.02 14.56
CA SER A 448 -2.33 -8.64 15.56
C SER A 448 -2.85 -7.96 16.83
N PHE A 449 -4.14 -8.14 17.16
CA PHE A 449 -4.65 -7.76 18.49
C PHE A 449 -3.92 -8.51 19.60
N ILE A 450 -3.55 -9.76 19.33
CA ILE A 450 -2.80 -10.62 20.24
C ILE A 450 -1.59 -11.25 19.54
N GLY A 451 -0.59 -11.59 20.34
CA GLY A 451 0.53 -12.44 19.96
C GLY A 451 0.56 -13.69 20.84
N PHE A 452 1.01 -14.81 20.28
CA PHE A 452 1.14 -16.06 21.01
C PHE A 452 2.58 -16.29 21.47
N TYR A 453 2.75 -16.88 22.65
CA TYR A 453 4.07 -17.19 23.19
C TYR A 453 4.69 -18.37 22.45
N ARG A 454 5.93 -18.19 21.98
CA ARG A 454 6.74 -19.25 21.42
C ARG A 454 7.94 -19.48 22.32
N ALA A 455 7.99 -20.65 22.95
CA ALA A 455 9.17 -21.08 23.69
C ALA A 455 10.33 -21.29 22.69
N GLY A 456 11.48 -20.69 22.96
CA GLY A 456 12.69 -20.92 22.15
C GLY A 456 13.18 -22.38 22.29
N GLY A 457 13.77 -22.95 21.23
CA GLY A 457 14.39 -24.29 21.33
C GLY A 457 14.86 -24.97 20.03
N ARG A 458 16.10 -24.64 19.61
CA ARG A 458 17.19 -25.44 18.98
C ARG A 458 18.18 -24.48 18.23
N GLY A 459 18.57 -23.38 18.86
CA GLY A 459 19.45 -22.36 18.28
C GLY A 459 19.54 -21.10 19.16
N PHE A 460 20.07 -20.00 18.61
CA PHE A 460 20.24 -18.67 19.23
C PHE A 460 18.95 -17.91 19.61
N GLY A 461 17.77 -18.53 19.51
CA GLY A 461 16.49 -17.86 19.73
C GLY A 461 16.02 -17.90 21.19
N GLY A 462 15.84 -16.73 21.79
CA GLY A 462 15.12 -16.56 23.06
C GLY A 462 13.63 -16.85 22.92
N SER A 463 12.91 -16.95 24.05
CA SER A 463 11.45 -17.00 24.01
C SER A 463 10.86 -15.64 23.65
N GLU A 464 9.83 -15.64 22.82
CA GLU A 464 9.22 -14.39 22.34
C GLU A 464 7.71 -14.54 22.11
N TYR A 465 7.03 -13.40 22.02
CA TYR A 465 5.63 -13.34 21.59
C TYR A 465 5.58 -13.04 20.10
N MET A 466 5.04 -13.98 19.34
CA MET A 466 4.89 -13.86 17.89
C MET A 466 3.65 -13.03 17.59
N PHE A 467 3.83 -11.90 16.90
CA PHE A 467 2.73 -11.11 16.36
C PHE A 467 2.78 -11.17 14.83
N LYS A 468 1.60 -11.35 14.20
CA LYS A 468 1.46 -11.40 12.75
C LYS A 468 2.02 -10.14 12.08
N TYR A 469 1.96 -8.98 12.74
CA TYR A 469 2.45 -7.76 12.12
C TYR A 469 3.98 -7.70 11.95
N ARG A 470 4.73 -8.39 12.81
CA ARG A 470 6.21 -8.48 12.74
C ARG A 470 6.66 -9.57 11.79
N GLU A 471 5.95 -10.71 11.82
CA GLU A 471 6.26 -11.87 10.98
C GLU A 471 5.01 -12.33 10.22
N PRO A 472 4.67 -11.69 9.08
CA PRO A 472 3.46 -11.96 8.32
C PRO A 472 3.31 -13.43 7.88
N ARG A 473 4.44 -14.13 7.70
CA ARG A 473 4.45 -15.55 7.30
C ARG A 473 4.16 -16.52 8.44
N THR A 474 4.24 -16.07 9.69
CA THR A 474 3.97 -16.93 10.85
C THR A 474 2.47 -17.20 10.95
N ARG A 475 2.09 -18.47 10.96
CA ARG A 475 0.71 -18.92 11.21
C ARG A 475 0.43 -18.99 12.70
N PHE A 476 -0.84 -18.88 13.07
CA PHE A 476 -1.28 -19.08 14.44
C PHE A 476 -0.89 -20.48 14.94
N ASP A 477 -0.37 -20.56 16.15
CA ASP A 477 -0.09 -21.85 16.81
C ASP A 477 -1.30 -22.23 17.69
N PRO A 478 -2.12 -23.22 17.28
CA PRO A 478 -3.29 -23.62 18.05
C PRO A 478 -2.93 -24.32 19.36
N THR A 479 -1.67 -24.68 19.57
CA THR A 479 -1.17 -25.33 20.80
C THR A 479 -0.65 -24.34 21.82
N SER A 480 -0.50 -23.05 21.48
CA SER A 480 -0.04 -22.04 22.42
C SER A 480 -1.02 -21.87 23.58
N THR A 481 -0.48 -21.82 24.79
CA THR A 481 -1.24 -21.65 26.03
C THR A 481 -1.18 -20.23 26.59
N ARG A 482 -0.25 -19.39 26.11
CA ARG A 482 -0.01 -18.04 26.62
C ARG A 482 -0.09 -17.01 25.51
N TYR A 483 -0.81 -15.94 25.78
CA TYR A 483 -1.04 -14.85 24.84
C TYR A 483 -0.72 -13.51 25.47
N ARG A 484 -0.45 -12.53 24.63
CA ARG A 484 -0.19 -11.15 25.01
C ARG A 484 -0.95 -10.22 24.09
N ILE A 485 -1.67 -9.26 24.66
CA ILE A 485 -2.35 -8.23 23.88
C ILE A 485 -1.31 -7.23 23.35
N HIS A 486 -1.52 -6.72 22.14
CA HIS A 486 -0.64 -5.72 21.54
C HIS A 486 -0.43 -4.53 22.49
N PRO A 487 0.81 -4.11 22.76
CA PRO A 487 1.07 -3.07 23.76
C PRO A 487 0.48 -1.70 23.38
N GLY A 488 0.22 -1.45 22.09
CA GLY A 488 -0.48 -0.25 21.62
C GLY A 488 -1.96 -0.18 22.00
N LEU A 489 -2.54 -1.26 22.52
CA LEU A 489 -3.95 -1.36 22.91
C LEU A 489 -4.16 -1.33 24.43
N ILE A 490 -3.08 -1.24 25.22
CA ILE A 490 -3.15 -1.34 26.69
C ILE A 490 -4.04 -0.25 27.28
N GLU A 491 -3.82 0.99 26.88
CA GLU A 491 -4.48 2.15 27.46
C GLU A 491 -5.96 2.22 27.05
N VAL A 492 -6.29 2.06 25.77
CA VAL A 492 -7.68 2.08 25.28
C VAL A 492 -8.53 0.92 25.81
N MET A 493 -7.90 -0.21 26.15
CA MET A 493 -8.59 -1.38 26.74
C MET A 493 -8.57 -1.40 28.27
N GLY A 494 -7.87 -0.46 28.93
CA GLY A 494 -7.78 -0.41 30.40
C GLY A 494 -7.06 -1.60 31.03
N LEU A 495 -6.06 -2.18 30.33
CA LEU A 495 -5.42 -3.43 30.74
C LEU A 495 -4.37 -3.22 31.84
N LYS A 496 -4.32 -4.16 32.78
CA LYS A 496 -3.30 -4.20 33.83
C LYS A 496 -2.08 -5.00 33.36
N ARG A 497 -0.88 -4.48 33.64
CA ARG A 497 0.37 -5.24 33.57
C ARG A 497 0.42 -6.12 34.82
N ALA A 498 -0.02 -7.37 34.69
CA ALA A 498 0.07 -8.38 35.75
C ALA A 498 1.53 -8.71 36.07
#